data_AF-A0A3A9EMC5-F1
#
_entry.id   AF-A0A3A9EMC5-F1
#
_cell.length_a   1.000
_cell.length_b   1.000
_cell.length_c   1.000
_cell.angle_alpha   90.00
_cell.angle_beta   90.00
_cell.angle_gamma   90.00
#
_symmetry.space_group_name_H-M   'P 1'
#
loop_
_entity.id
_entity.type
_entity.pdbx_description
1 polymer ?
#
loop_
_entity_poly.entity_id
_entity_poly.type
_entity_poly.pdbx_seq_one_letter_code
_entity_poly.pdbx_strand_id
1 'polypeptide(L)'
;MPDMDMKRMQEEAARRAREMQSRARQNRPRTSPPPGQNREPPAAPAPPPPLPTAPPEEPVRQELPFPPAQQQPAPGVQELSPPASLLEELFKDRERTVLLALLLLLGGEGGNNELMFALLFLLL
;
A
#
# COMPACT_ATOMS: atom_id res chain seq x y z
N MET A 1 23.35 13.03 10.67
CA MET A 1 23.64 11.71 11.28
C MET A 1 22.35 10.87 11.26
N PRO A 2 22.07 10.18 10.14
CA PRO A 2 20.79 9.48 9.91
C PRO A 2 20.58 8.21 10.74
N ASP A 3 21.65 7.59 11.26
CA ASP A 3 21.56 6.37 12.06
C ASP A 3 20.86 6.57 13.41
N MET A 4 20.98 7.77 13.99
CA MET A 4 20.31 8.10 15.26
C MET A 4 18.79 8.18 15.09
N ASP A 5 18.32 8.65 13.93
CA ASP A 5 16.89 8.77 13.62
C ASP A 5 16.26 7.42 13.34
N MET A 6 16.96 6.52 12.61
CA MET A 6 16.49 5.14 12.41
C MET A 6 16.36 4.39 13.73
N LYS A 7 17.30 4.59 14.67
CA LYS A 7 17.24 3.96 15.99
C LYS A 7 16.05 4.45 16.81
N ARG A 8 15.77 5.76 16.79
CA ARG A 8 14.56 6.33 17.44
C ARG A 8 13.28 5.82 16.80
N MET A 9 13.23 5.73 15.46
CA MET A 9 12.08 5.21 14.74
C MET A 9 11.84 3.73 15.06
N GLN A 10 12.90 2.91 15.15
CA GLN A 10 12.79 1.51 15.56
C GLN A 10 12.27 1.36 16.99
N GLU A 11 12.74 2.21 17.91
CA GLU A 11 12.28 2.21 19.30
C GLU A 11 10.79 2.57 19.40
N GLU A 12 10.34 3.57 18.65
CA GLU A 12 8.93 3.96 18.57
C GLU A 12 8.07 2.84 17.95
N ALA A 13 8.53 2.24 16.85
CA ALA A 13 7.85 1.14 16.18
C ALA A 13 7.69 -0.08 17.11
N ALA A 14 8.76 -0.43 17.83
CA ALA A 14 8.73 -1.53 18.80
C ALA A 14 7.76 -1.26 19.96
N ARG A 15 7.73 -0.03 20.48
CA ARG A 15 6.80 0.40 21.54
C ARG A 15 5.35 0.31 21.07
N ARG A 16 5.06 0.83 19.88
CA ARG A 16 3.72 0.85 19.29
C ARG A 16 3.21 -0.55 18.94
N ALA A 17 4.08 -1.44 18.45
CA ALA A 17 3.74 -2.83 18.17
C ALA A 17 3.33 -3.58 19.45
N ARG A 18 4.06 -3.36 20.56
CA ARG A 18 3.72 -3.96 21.87
C ARG A 18 2.38 -3.45 22.38
N GLU A 19 2.12 -2.16 22.24
CA GLU A 19 0.83 -1.57 22.61
C GLU A 19 -0.32 -2.19 21.80
N MET A 20 -0.16 -2.30 20.48
CA MET A 20 -1.15 -2.96 19.61
C MET A 20 -1.37 -4.43 19.99
N GLN A 21 -0.31 -5.17 20.29
CA GLN A 21 -0.43 -6.57 20.74
C GLN A 21 -1.14 -6.68 22.09
N SER A 22 -0.86 -5.77 23.02
CA SER A 22 -1.53 -5.74 24.33
C SER A 22 -3.03 -5.49 24.18
N ARG A 23 -3.40 -4.49 23.35
CA ARG A 23 -4.80 -4.18 23.03
C ARG A 23 -5.48 -5.31 22.28
N ALA A 24 -4.82 -5.94 21.31
CA ALA A 24 -5.38 -7.07 20.56
C ALA A 24 -5.61 -8.31 21.45
N ARG A 25 -4.73 -8.55 22.42
CA ARG A 25 -4.91 -9.62 23.41
C ARG A 25 -6.05 -9.32 24.38
N GLN A 26 -6.16 -8.07 24.83
CA GLN A 26 -7.23 -7.61 25.72
C GLN A 26 -8.60 -7.63 25.01
N ASN A 27 -8.65 -7.24 23.74
CA ASN A 27 -9.87 -7.13 22.94
C ASN A 27 -10.14 -8.37 22.06
N ARG A 28 -9.43 -9.49 22.20
CA ARG A 28 -9.78 -10.70 21.45
C ARG A 28 -11.14 -11.19 21.97
N PRO A 29 -12.25 -11.07 21.20
CA PRO A 29 -13.49 -11.68 21.60
C PRO A 29 -13.24 -13.17 21.72
N ARG A 30 -13.69 -13.78 22.82
CA ARG A 30 -13.66 -15.23 22.97
C ARG A 30 -14.53 -15.83 21.87
N THR A 31 -13.92 -16.18 20.75
CA THR A 31 -14.53 -17.01 19.73
C THR A 31 -14.84 -18.35 20.39
N SER A 32 -16.13 -18.61 20.62
CA SER A 32 -16.67 -19.93 20.92
C SER A 32 -16.13 -20.92 19.87
N PRO A 33 -15.57 -22.08 20.27
CA PRO A 33 -15.16 -23.09 19.30
C PRO A 33 -16.41 -23.68 18.61
N PRO A 34 -16.31 -24.13 17.34
CA PRO A 34 -17.42 -24.72 16.62
C PRO A 34 -17.65 -26.15 17.10
N PRO A 35 -18.87 -26.56 17.48
CA PRO A 35 -19.21 -27.96 17.55
C PRO A 35 -19.93 -28.34 16.25
N GLY A 36 -19.14 -28.84 15.29
CA GLY A 36 -19.67 -29.79 14.33
C GLY A 36 -19.94 -31.10 15.07
N GLN A 37 -21.21 -31.36 15.40
CA GLN A 37 -21.69 -32.70 15.76
C GLN A 37 -23.15 -32.82 15.31
N ASN A 38 -23.36 -33.71 14.35
CA ASN A 38 -24.65 -34.10 13.79
C ASN A 38 -25.71 -34.46 14.86
N ARG A 39 -26.92 -33.91 14.74
CA ARG A 39 -28.20 -34.57 15.05
C ARG A 39 -29.39 -33.80 14.42
N GLU A 40 -30.29 -34.57 13.81
CA GLU A 40 -31.40 -34.21 12.89
C GLU A 40 -32.66 -33.56 13.54
N PRO A 41 -33.64 -33.06 12.74
CA PRO A 41 -34.64 -32.03 13.08
C PRO A 41 -35.98 -32.59 13.61
N PRO A 42 -36.93 -31.74 14.06
CA PRO A 42 -38.07 -31.41 13.18
C PRO A 42 -38.71 -30.01 13.38
N ALA A 43 -39.64 -29.68 12.46
CA ALA A 43 -40.68 -28.65 12.50
C ALA A 43 -40.36 -27.25 11.93
N ALA A 44 -40.62 -27.10 10.63
CA ALA A 44 -41.24 -25.86 10.13
C ALA A 44 -42.72 -25.82 10.55
N PRO A 45 -43.32 -24.62 10.68
CA PRO A 45 -44.25 -24.23 9.60
C PRO A 45 -44.23 -22.74 9.19
N ALA A 46 -44.40 -22.55 7.88
CA ALA A 46 -45.09 -21.46 7.15
C ALA A 46 -44.31 -20.21 6.61
N PRO A 47 -44.68 -19.72 5.38
CA PRO A 47 -44.06 -18.56 4.68
C PRO A 47 -44.71 -17.19 5.04
N PRO A 48 -44.25 -16.04 4.48
CA PRO A 48 -44.23 -14.71 5.14
C PRO A 48 -45.46 -13.82 4.86
N PRO A 49 -45.74 -12.78 5.69
CA PRO A 49 -46.54 -11.62 5.31
C PRO A 49 -45.65 -10.40 4.90
N PRO A 50 -46.23 -9.38 4.23
CA PRO A 50 -45.61 -8.64 3.13
C PRO A 50 -44.73 -7.43 3.54
N LEU A 51 -43.60 -7.25 2.85
CA LEU A 51 -43.09 -5.92 2.48
C LEU A 51 -44.02 -5.40 1.35
N PRO A 52 -44.35 -4.09 1.18
CA PRO A 52 -43.55 -2.89 1.52
C PRO A 52 -44.33 -1.61 1.92
N THR A 53 -43.80 -0.83 2.87
CA THR A 53 -43.91 0.65 2.85
C THR A 53 -42.67 1.25 3.51
N ALA A 54 -41.70 1.62 2.67
CA ALA A 54 -40.70 2.62 3.07
C ALA A 54 -41.35 4.01 2.94
N PRO A 55 -41.12 4.90 3.90
CA PRO A 55 -40.21 6.01 3.60
C PRO A 55 -38.80 5.74 4.15
N PRO A 56 -37.73 6.18 3.45
CA PRO A 56 -36.37 6.02 3.92
C PRO A 56 -36.13 7.02 5.06
N GLU A 57 -36.23 6.58 6.31
CA GLU A 57 -35.53 7.28 7.38
C GLU A 57 -34.05 6.95 7.24
N GLU A 58 -33.30 8.01 6.99
CA GLU A 58 -31.87 8.05 6.79
C GLU A 58 -31.12 7.19 7.81
N PRO A 59 -30.01 6.57 7.39
CA PRO A 59 -29.18 5.79 8.30
C PRO A 59 -28.73 6.71 9.42
N VAL A 60 -29.25 6.50 10.64
CA VAL A 60 -28.51 6.84 11.84
C VAL A 60 -27.22 6.08 11.70
N ARG A 61 -26.19 6.81 11.28
CA ARG A 61 -24.80 6.40 11.29
C ARG A 61 -24.59 5.85 12.70
N GLN A 62 -24.59 4.53 12.82
CA GLN A 62 -23.78 3.91 13.85
C GLN A 62 -22.40 4.49 13.61
N GLU A 63 -22.00 5.41 14.48
CA GLU A 63 -20.62 5.86 14.57
C GLU A 63 -19.82 4.61 14.91
N LEU A 64 -19.43 3.90 13.84
CA LEU A 64 -18.17 3.20 13.73
C LEU A 64 -17.19 4.02 14.58
N PRO A 65 -16.55 3.42 15.61
CA PRO A 65 -15.56 4.14 16.38
C PRO A 65 -14.60 4.71 15.35
N PHE A 66 -14.52 6.05 15.30
CA PHE A 66 -13.72 6.78 14.34
C PHE A 66 -12.42 6.02 14.16
N PRO A 67 -12.11 5.48 12.96
CA PRO A 67 -10.73 5.07 12.72
C PRO A 67 -9.89 6.30 13.09
N PRO A 68 -8.84 6.16 13.92
CA PRO A 68 -8.00 7.29 14.27
C PRO A 68 -7.65 7.93 12.95
N ALA A 69 -8.02 9.22 12.81
CA ALA A 69 -7.98 9.95 11.56
C ALA A 69 -6.83 9.40 10.73
N GLN A 70 -7.14 8.59 9.71
CA GLN A 70 -6.18 8.43 8.65
C GLN A 70 -6.00 9.88 8.23
N GLN A 71 -4.84 10.43 8.57
CA GLN A 71 -4.28 11.52 7.82
C GLN A 71 -4.26 10.94 6.41
N GLN A 72 -5.38 11.13 5.70
CA GLN A 72 -5.36 11.20 4.26
C GLN A 72 -4.23 12.20 4.03
N PRO A 73 -3.08 11.78 3.46
CA PRO A 73 -2.14 12.78 3.00
C PRO A 73 -2.99 13.69 2.13
N ALA A 74 -3.02 14.97 2.49
CA ALA A 74 -3.77 15.95 1.73
C ALA A 74 -3.46 15.72 0.24
N PRO A 75 -4.47 15.72 -0.65
CA PRO A 75 -4.20 15.70 -2.08
C PRO A 75 -3.43 17.00 -2.38
N GLY A 76 -2.10 16.96 -2.32
CA GLY A 76 -1.28 18.18 -2.31
C GLY A 76 0.11 18.06 -1.71
N VAL A 77 0.44 17.03 -0.92
CA VAL A 77 1.85 16.72 -0.63
C VAL A 77 2.37 15.82 -1.74
N GLN A 78 2.83 16.44 -2.82
CA GLN A 78 3.94 15.88 -3.60
C GLN A 78 5.11 15.77 -2.63
N GLU A 79 5.12 14.66 -1.88
CA GLU A 79 6.34 14.13 -1.31
C GLU A 79 7.29 14.00 -2.49
N LEU A 80 8.26 14.93 -2.57
CA LEU A 80 9.36 14.89 -3.52
C LEU A 80 10.12 13.60 -3.23
N SER A 81 9.61 12.52 -3.81
CA SER A 81 10.26 11.23 -3.85
C SER A 81 11.67 11.48 -4.35
N PRO A 82 12.70 10.91 -3.72
CA PRO A 82 14.08 11.14 -4.14
C PRO A 82 14.23 10.81 -5.63
N PRO A 83 15.23 11.37 -6.33
CA PRO A 83 15.44 11.16 -7.77
C PRO A 83 15.66 9.68 -8.15
N ALA A 84 15.72 8.79 -7.17
CA ALA A 84 15.69 7.34 -7.32
C ALA A 84 14.62 6.90 -8.32
N SER A 85 13.40 7.45 -8.29
CA SER A 85 12.34 7.03 -9.23
C SER A 85 12.66 7.34 -10.70
N LEU A 86 13.31 8.46 -11.01
CA LEU A 86 13.67 8.82 -12.39
C LEU A 86 14.82 7.96 -12.90
N LEU A 87 15.81 7.74 -12.03
CA LEU A 87 16.97 6.90 -12.32
C LEU A 87 16.53 5.42 -12.45
N GLU A 88 15.61 4.97 -11.62
CA GLU A 88 15.04 3.63 -11.66
C GLU A 88 14.16 3.42 -12.90
N GLU A 89 13.39 4.43 -13.33
CA GLU A 89 12.68 4.41 -14.63
C GLU A 89 13.67 4.33 -15.81
N LEU A 90 14.80 5.05 -15.72
CA LEU A 90 15.91 4.98 -16.68
C LEU A 90 16.55 3.59 -16.73
N PHE A 91 16.75 2.93 -15.58
CA PHE A 91 17.33 1.58 -15.48
C PHE A 91 16.36 0.43 -15.71
N LYS A 92 15.06 0.68 -15.63
CA LYS A 92 14.01 -0.29 -15.92
C LYS A 92 13.96 -0.66 -17.39
N ASP A 93 14.32 0.27 -18.27
CA ASP A 93 14.49 0.01 -19.70
C ASP A 93 15.92 -0.45 -19.97
N ARG A 94 16.09 -1.77 -20.12
CA ARG A 94 17.40 -2.39 -20.35
C ARG A 94 18.05 -1.91 -21.64
N GLU A 95 17.28 -1.62 -22.69
CA GLU A 95 17.82 -1.17 -23.98
C GLU A 95 18.32 0.26 -23.90
N ARG A 96 17.50 1.18 -23.35
CA ARG A 96 17.91 2.57 -23.10
C ARG A 96 19.08 2.66 -22.14
N THR A 97 19.10 1.82 -21.10
CA THR A 97 20.23 1.73 -20.16
C THR A 97 21.51 1.37 -20.87
N VAL A 98 21.47 0.36 -21.75
CA VAL A 98 22.64 -0.07 -22.53
C VAL A 98 23.08 1.04 -23.49
N LEU A 99 22.16 1.69 -24.19
CA LEU A 99 22.49 2.82 -25.07
C LEU A 99 23.16 3.97 -24.29
N LEU A 100 22.65 4.32 -23.12
CA LEU A 100 23.24 5.36 -22.25
C LEU A 100 24.62 4.95 -21.71
N ALA A 101 24.80 3.69 -21.32
CA ALA A 101 26.09 3.16 -20.89
C ALA A 101 27.11 3.18 -22.03
N LEU A 102 26.69 2.84 -23.26
CA LEU A 102 27.52 2.93 -24.45
C LEU A 102 27.86 4.38 -24.80
N LEU A 103 26.91 5.31 -24.69
CA LEU A 103 27.16 6.74 -24.85
C LEU A 103 28.18 7.27 -23.85
N LEU A 104 28.05 6.88 -22.58
CA LEU A 104 28.96 7.28 -21.52
C LEU A 104 30.36 6.71 -21.74
N LEU A 105 30.46 5.45 -22.16
CA LEU A 105 31.72 4.79 -22.50
C LEU A 105 32.39 5.42 -23.73
N LEU A 106 31.58 5.77 -24.74
CA LEU A 106 32.04 6.34 -26.00
C LEU A 106 32.37 7.82 -25.90
N GLY A 107 31.80 8.55 -24.93
CA GLY A 107 32.04 9.97 -24.69
C GLY A 107 33.44 10.34 -24.17
N GLY A 108 34.34 9.36 -24.03
CA GLY A 108 35.75 9.58 -23.71
C GLY A 108 36.56 10.18 -24.88
N GLU A 109 37.83 10.50 -24.62
CA GLU A 109 38.72 11.10 -25.63
C GLU A 109 38.94 10.13 -26.82
N GLY A 110 38.60 10.57 -28.03
CA GLY A 110 38.73 9.77 -29.26
C GLY A 110 37.46 9.01 -29.68
N GLY A 111 36.32 9.23 -29.01
CA GLY A 111 35.03 8.65 -29.39
C GLY A 111 34.56 9.01 -30.80
N ASN A 112 33.92 8.06 -31.50
CA ASN A 112 33.35 8.31 -32.82
C ASN A 112 32.04 9.12 -32.68
N ASN A 113 32.08 10.38 -33.14
CA ASN A 113 30.93 11.29 -33.11
C ASN A 113 29.74 10.78 -33.93
N GLU A 114 29.98 10.14 -35.07
CA GLU A 114 28.94 9.58 -35.93
C GLU A 114 28.20 8.45 -35.22
N LEU A 115 28.94 7.61 -34.49
CA LEU A 115 28.38 6.57 -33.63
C LEU A 115 27.63 7.17 -32.43
N MET A 116 28.13 8.23 -31.80
CA MET A 116 27.38 8.95 -30.76
C MET A 116 26.04 9.48 -31.29
N PHE A 117 26.03 10.11 -32.46
CA PHE A 117 24.78 10.60 -33.07
C PHE A 117 23.83 9.47 -33.44
N ALA A 118 24.33 8.34 -33.94
CA ALA A 118 23.49 7.16 -34.22
C ALA A 118 22.85 6.62 -32.93
N LEU A 119 23.60 6.54 -31.83
CA LEU A 119 23.08 6.10 -30.54
C LEU A 119 22.09 7.11 -29.95
N LEU A 120 22.33 8.42 -30.10
CA LEU A 120 21.37 9.47 -29.73
C LEU A 120 20.09 9.39 -30.56
N PHE A 121 20.21 9.14 -31.87
CA PHE A 121 19.06 8.97 -32.76
C PHE A 121 18.23 7.74 -32.39
N LEU A 122 18.87 6.63 -32.00
CA LEU A 122 18.19 5.43 -31.51
C LEU A 122 17.46 5.66 -30.17
N LEU A 123 17.86 6.69 -29.42
CA LEU A 123 17.30 7.04 -28.11
C LEU A 123 16.04 7.93 -28.22
N LEU A 124 15.89 8.68 -29.32
CA LEU A 124 14.72 9.51 -29.64
C LEU A 124 13.52 8.65 -30.04
#